data_AF-A0A821AFU1-F1
#
_entry.id   AF-A0A821AFU1-F1
#
_cell.length_a   1.000
_cell.length_b   1.000
_cell.length_c   1.000
_cell.angle_alpha   90.00
_cell.angle_beta   90.00
_cell.angle_gamma   90.00
#
_symmetry.space_group_name_H-M   'P 1'
#
loop_
_entity.id
_entity.type
_entity.pdbx_description
1 polymer ?
#
loop_
_entity_poly.entity_id
_entity_poly.type
_entity_poly.pdbx_seq_one_letter_code
_entity_poly.pdbx_strand_id
1 'polypeptide(L)'
;DDENQVTVYTEKLACKIHLHKPFAITWIINNEILVQDNPICSYKYNHLTQQFRHTLSRPSIDNEYYYYGLGEKSGPIDKKFRRYRMRNMDAMGYNAEHSDPLYKHVPFYITLRNDSAFGLFYDTSYDCTFDMGCEINNYFGNMLYFETKDPDLDYYFINGPLIEHVVEQYTKLTGHCPLAPKWTLGYLGSAMKYTDSLNAQNMLQKFINNCLKYNIECTGFHLSSGYSMNINDGKRYVFIWDKKRVPSPVTVTKKFHQAGMKVLANIKPAMLTTHPYFNECRSLLFLIIGIS
;
A
#
# COMPACT_ATOMS: atom_id res chain seq x y z
N ASP A 1 19.03 3.99 -39.49
CA ASP A 1 17.70 4.37 -40.00
C ASP A 1 16.97 3.12 -40.45
N ASP A 2 16.23 2.52 -39.51
CA ASP A 2 15.20 1.54 -39.79
C ASP A 2 13.90 2.27 -39.47
N GLU A 3 13.10 2.56 -40.50
CA GLU A 3 11.91 3.42 -40.42
C GLU A 3 10.88 2.93 -39.39
N ASN A 4 11.01 1.69 -38.90
CA ASN A 4 10.09 1.07 -37.95
C ASN A 4 10.54 1.12 -36.48
N GLN A 5 11.70 1.69 -36.18
CA GLN A 5 12.22 1.72 -34.82
C GLN A 5 12.91 3.04 -34.49
N VAL A 6 12.71 3.49 -33.25
CA VAL A 6 13.43 4.62 -32.66
C VAL A 6 14.14 4.09 -31.44
N THR A 7 15.40 4.46 -31.22
CA THR A 7 16.07 4.15 -29.97
C THR A 7 16.44 5.42 -29.24
N VAL A 8 16.01 5.51 -27.99
CA VAL A 8 16.34 6.59 -27.07
C VAL A 8 17.39 6.07 -26.12
N TYR A 9 18.49 6.80 -25.97
CA TYR A 9 19.62 6.40 -25.14
C TYR A 9 19.88 7.42 -24.05
N THR A 10 20.33 6.92 -22.91
CA THR A 10 20.98 7.68 -21.85
C THR A 10 22.33 7.02 -21.56
N GLU A 11 23.11 7.59 -20.64
CA GLU A 11 24.35 6.96 -20.18
C GLU A 11 24.14 5.59 -19.49
N LYS A 12 22.93 5.30 -19.00
CA LYS A 12 22.63 4.14 -18.13
C LYS A 12 21.62 3.15 -18.69
N LEU A 13 20.88 3.54 -19.73
CA LEU A 13 19.73 2.81 -20.24
C LEU A 13 19.49 3.16 -21.70
N ALA A 14 19.21 2.14 -22.51
CA ALA A 14 18.69 2.30 -23.85
C ALA A 14 17.25 1.78 -23.91
N CYS A 15 16.40 2.50 -24.61
CA CYS A 15 14.99 2.18 -24.81
C CYS A 15 14.75 2.08 -26.32
N LYS A 16 14.58 0.86 -26.81
CA LYS A 16 14.29 0.58 -28.21
C LYS A 16 12.78 0.51 -28.39
N ILE A 17 12.23 1.43 -29.17
CA ILE A 17 10.81 1.63 -29.42
C ILE A 17 10.49 1.11 -30.81
N HIS A 18 9.67 0.06 -30.88
CA HIS A 18 9.12 -0.50 -32.11
C HIS A 18 7.83 0.26 -32.45
N LEU A 19 7.83 1.00 -33.56
CA LEU A 19 6.75 1.92 -33.92
C LEU A 19 5.55 1.23 -34.58
N HIS A 20 5.78 0.10 -35.25
CA HIS A 20 4.76 -0.59 -36.04
C HIS A 20 4.46 -2.00 -35.52
N LYS A 21 3.23 -2.44 -35.81
CA LYS A 21 2.45 -3.44 -35.06
C LYS A 21 3.20 -4.73 -34.64
N PRO A 22 3.12 -5.10 -33.35
CA PRO A 22 2.60 -4.28 -32.25
C PRO A 22 3.64 -3.24 -31.80
N PHE A 23 3.14 -2.08 -31.37
CA PHE A 23 3.97 -1.15 -30.62
C PHE A 23 4.53 -1.86 -29.39
N ALA A 24 5.84 -1.78 -29.19
CA ALA A 24 6.55 -2.49 -28.12
C ALA A 24 7.82 -1.73 -27.75
N ILE A 25 8.18 -1.80 -26.48
CA ILE A 25 9.39 -1.22 -25.95
C ILE A 25 10.31 -2.32 -25.42
N THR A 26 11.59 -2.20 -25.72
CA THR A 26 12.65 -3.06 -25.17
C THR A 26 13.63 -2.19 -24.40
N TRP A 27 13.82 -2.51 -23.12
CA TRP A 27 14.78 -1.85 -22.24
C TRP A 27 16.07 -2.63 -22.22
N ILE A 28 17.18 -1.96 -22.50
CA ILE A 28 18.50 -2.55 -22.70
C ILE A 28 19.49 -1.85 -21.77
N ILE A 29 20.28 -2.65 -21.05
CA ILE A 29 21.39 -2.19 -20.20
C ILE A 29 22.64 -2.99 -20.56
N ASN A 30 23.79 -2.34 -20.69
CA ASN A 30 25.06 -2.99 -21.05
C ASN A 30 24.96 -3.88 -22.30
N ASN A 31 24.18 -3.46 -23.31
CA ASN A 31 23.86 -4.22 -24.53
C ASN A 31 23.09 -5.54 -24.33
N GLU A 32 22.55 -5.78 -23.14
CA GLU A 32 21.66 -6.90 -22.84
C GLU A 32 20.22 -6.42 -22.65
N ILE A 33 19.25 -7.16 -23.18
CA ILE A 33 17.83 -6.89 -22.95
C ILE A 33 17.54 -7.15 -21.48
N LEU A 34 17.18 -6.11 -20.74
CA LEU A 34 16.78 -6.23 -19.33
C LEU A 34 15.34 -6.73 -19.22
N VAL A 35 14.45 -6.14 -20.02
CA VAL A 35 13.05 -6.55 -20.16
C VAL A 35 12.50 -6.03 -21.49
N GLN A 36 11.44 -6.68 -21.98
CA GLN A 36 10.73 -6.23 -23.18
C GLN A 36 9.23 -6.40 -23.00
N ASP A 37 8.48 -5.49 -23.62
CA ASP A 37 7.07 -5.69 -23.87
C ASP A 37 6.84 -6.97 -24.67
N ASN A 38 5.68 -7.60 -24.49
CA ASN A 38 5.33 -8.77 -25.25
C ASN A 38 5.11 -8.36 -26.73
N PRO A 39 5.90 -8.88 -27.69
CA PRO A 39 5.89 -8.44 -29.08
C PRO A 39 4.65 -8.88 -29.88
N ILE A 40 3.62 -9.39 -29.21
CA ILE A 40 2.32 -9.74 -29.79
C ILE A 40 1.18 -8.97 -29.09
N CYS A 41 1.32 -8.68 -27.79
CA CYS A 41 0.24 -8.12 -26.97
C CYS A 41 0.67 -7.07 -25.92
N SER A 42 1.71 -6.27 -26.22
CA SER A 42 2.25 -5.21 -25.36
C SER A 42 1.18 -4.36 -24.68
N TYR A 43 0.32 -3.71 -25.47
CA TYR A 43 -0.70 -2.77 -25.00
C TYR A 43 -2.04 -3.14 -25.62
N LYS A 44 -3.06 -3.36 -24.78
CA LYS A 44 -4.41 -3.68 -25.22
C LYS A 44 -5.43 -2.87 -24.45
N TYR A 45 -6.42 -2.35 -25.17
CA TYR A 45 -7.64 -1.82 -24.59
C TYR A 45 -8.81 -2.71 -25.01
N ASN A 46 -9.54 -3.22 -24.02
CA ASN A 46 -10.75 -4.00 -24.28
C ASN A 46 -11.97 -3.08 -24.19
N HIS A 47 -12.59 -2.78 -25.33
CA HIS A 47 -13.77 -1.90 -25.41
C HIS A 47 -15.00 -2.44 -24.68
N LEU A 48 -15.12 -3.76 -24.51
CA LEU A 48 -16.26 -4.39 -23.83
C LEU A 48 -16.12 -4.30 -22.31
N THR A 49 -14.92 -4.53 -21.79
CA THR A 49 -14.66 -4.51 -20.34
C THR A 49 -14.15 -3.16 -19.83
N GLN A 50 -13.82 -2.25 -20.74
CA GLN A 50 -13.18 -0.95 -20.48
C GLN A 50 -11.92 -1.10 -19.65
N GLN A 51 -11.03 -1.98 -20.09
CA GLN A 51 -9.78 -2.30 -19.38
C GLN A 51 -8.57 -2.07 -20.26
N PHE A 52 -7.56 -1.41 -19.69
CA PHE A 52 -6.22 -1.39 -20.24
C PHE A 52 -5.41 -2.55 -19.68
N ARG A 53 -4.59 -3.15 -20.55
CA ARG A 53 -3.61 -4.16 -20.20
C ARG A 53 -2.24 -3.81 -20.78
N HIS A 54 -1.22 -3.86 -19.93
CA HIS A 54 0.19 -3.80 -20.30
C HIS A 54 0.83 -5.17 -20.07
N THR A 55 1.53 -5.72 -21.06
CA THR A 55 2.07 -7.08 -21.05
C THR A 55 3.55 -7.08 -21.37
N LEU A 56 4.33 -7.73 -20.50
CA LEU A 56 5.76 -8.00 -20.72
C LEU A 56 5.97 -9.45 -21.15
N SER A 57 7.02 -9.70 -21.93
CA SER A 57 7.52 -11.06 -22.10
C SER A 57 8.19 -11.55 -20.81
N ARG A 58 7.88 -12.78 -20.39
CA ARG A 58 8.61 -13.46 -19.32
C ARG A 58 9.51 -14.54 -19.94
N PRO A 59 10.83 -14.54 -19.70
CA PRO A 59 11.69 -15.59 -20.22
C PRO A 59 11.37 -16.97 -19.66
N SER A 60 11.66 -18.01 -20.45
CA SER A 60 11.40 -19.40 -20.06
C SER A 60 12.34 -19.91 -18.96
N ILE A 61 13.54 -19.34 -18.86
CA ILE A 61 14.51 -19.66 -17.80
C ILE A 61 14.15 -18.83 -16.57
N ASP A 62 13.33 -19.40 -15.71
CA ASP A 62 12.73 -18.67 -14.60
C ASP A 62 13.68 -18.44 -13.42
N ASN A 63 14.73 -19.27 -13.28
CA ASN A 63 15.66 -19.21 -12.14
C ASN A 63 16.51 -17.93 -12.07
N GLU A 64 16.51 -17.11 -13.13
CA GLU A 64 17.27 -15.86 -13.20
C GLU A 64 16.46 -14.62 -12.80
N TYR A 65 15.14 -14.72 -12.73
CA TYR A 65 14.26 -13.60 -12.42
C TYR A 65 13.72 -13.72 -11.00
N TYR A 66 13.45 -12.62 -10.33
CA TYR A 66 12.71 -12.56 -9.07
C TYR A 66 11.86 -11.30 -9.06
N TYR A 67 10.65 -11.38 -8.50
CA TYR A 67 9.74 -10.24 -8.46
C TYR A 67 9.39 -9.89 -7.01
N TYR A 68 9.57 -8.64 -6.63
CA TYR A 68 9.34 -8.15 -5.26
C TYR A 68 8.42 -6.93 -5.25
N GLY A 69 7.83 -6.61 -4.09
CA GLY A 69 7.01 -5.42 -3.91
C GLY A 69 5.52 -5.74 -3.92
N LEU A 70 4.74 -4.94 -4.66
CA LEU A 70 3.28 -4.91 -4.68
C LEU A 70 2.65 -4.45 -3.34
N GLY A 71 3.43 -3.75 -2.51
CA GLY A 71 3.01 -3.26 -1.20
C GLY A 71 2.84 -4.39 -0.18
N GLU A 72 1.70 -4.38 0.52
CA GLU A 72 1.37 -5.41 1.51
C GLU A 72 0.64 -6.57 0.85
N LYS A 73 1.35 -7.69 0.69
CA LYS A 73 0.84 -8.93 0.08
C LYS A 73 1.21 -10.15 0.90
N SER A 74 0.28 -11.10 0.99
CA SER A 74 0.51 -12.41 1.59
C SER A 74 1.47 -13.25 0.75
N GLY A 75 1.88 -14.38 1.30
CA GLY A 75 2.63 -15.42 0.58
C GLY A 75 4.12 -15.12 0.50
N PRO A 76 4.83 -15.86 -0.36
CA PRO A 76 6.27 -15.71 -0.53
C PRO A 76 6.70 -14.29 -0.90
N ILE A 77 7.93 -13.94 -0.57
CA ILE A 77 8.52 -12.65 -0.93
C ILE A 77 8.64 -12.50 -2.46
N ASP A 78 9.06 -13.59 -3.12
CA ASP A 78 9.05 -13.67 -4.58
C ASP A 78 7.62 -13.84 -5.07
N LYS A 79 7.19 -12.92 -5.92
CA LYS A 79 5.81 -12.78 -6.37
C LYS A 79 5.49 -13.64 -7.59
N LYS A 80 6.44 -14.39 -8.12
CA LYS A 80 6.24 -15.30 -9.25
C LYS A 80 5.01 -16.18 -9.14
N PHE A 81 4.46 -16.52 -10.31
CA PHE A 81 3.45 -17.54 -10.50
C PHE A 81 2.22 -17.35 -9.63
N ARG A 82 1.88 -16.09 -9.34
CA ARG A 82 0.66 -15.72 -8.65
C ARG A 82 0.09 -14.45 -9.25
N ARG A 83 -1.24 -14.35 -9.16
CA ARG A 83 -2.00 -13.17 -9.50
C ARG A 83 -2.32 -12.39 -8.23
N TYR A 84 -2.12 -11.09 -8.28
CA TYR A 84 -2.40 -10.16 -7.19
C TYR A 84 -3.37 -9.09 -7.64
N ARG A 85 -4.36 -8.81 -6.81
CA ARG A 85 -5.29 -7.71 -7.00
C ARG A 85 -4.84 -6.52 -6.16
N MET A 86 -4.84 -5.32 -6.71
CA MET A 86 -4.67 -4.10 -5.94
C MET A 86 -6.04 -3.49 -5.68
N ARG A 87 -6.57 -3.77 -4.50
CA ARG A 87 -7.82 -3.22 -4.01
C ARG A 87 -7.75 -3.23 -2.49
N ASN A 88 -7.90 -2.08 -1.86
CA ASN A 88 -7.89 -2.00 -0.40
C ASN A 88 -9.14 -2.70 0.15
N MET A 89 -8.94 -3.70 0.99
CA MET A 89 -10.01 -4.43 1.67
C MET A 89 -9.72 -4.59 3.15
N ASP A 90 -10.79 -4.63 3.97
CA ASP A 90 -10.67 -5.03 5.37
C ASP A 90 -10.50 -6.55 5.46
N ALA A 91 -9.25 -6.99 5.31
CA ALA A 91 -8.87 -8.41 5.27
C ALA A 91 -8.68 -8.99 6.68
N MET A 92 -9.60 -8.73 7.61
CA MET A 92 -9.47 -9.20 8.98
C MET A 92 -9.39 -10.74 9.04
N GLY A 93 -8.37 -11.28 9.70
CA GLY A 93 -8.17 -12.73 9.83
C GLY A 93 -7.65 -13.40 8.54
N TYR A 94 -7.04 -12.62 7.63
CA TYR A 94 -6.45 -13.16 6.41
C TYR A 94 -5.41 -14.25 6.69
N ASN A 95 -5.29 -15.19 5.76
CA ASN A 95 -4.23 -16.18 5.78
C ASN A 95 -2.94 -15.57 5.24
N ALA A 96 -1.88 -15.61 6.04
CA ALA A 96 -0.59 -14.99 5.72
C ALA A 96 0.09 -15.58 4.46
N GLU A 97 -0.31 -16.75 4.00
CA GLU A 97 0.22 -17.39 2.81
C GLU A 97 -0.67 -17.13 1.58
N HIS A 98 -1.98 -17.35 1.69
CA HIS A 98 -2.85 -17.49 0.51
C HIS A 98 -3.80 -16.32 0.25
N SER A 99 -4.08 -15.45 1.22
CA SER A 99 -5.11 -14.40 1.06
C SER A 99 -4.61 -13.18 0.28
N ASP A 100 -5.33 -12.78 -0.75
CA ASP A 100 -5.15 -11.52 -1.46
C ASP A 100 -6.52 -11.05 -2.00
N PRO A 101 -6.82 -9.73 -2.04
CA PRO A 101 -6.01 -8.59 -1.61
C PRO A 101 -6.09 -8.25 -0.11
N LEU A 102 -5.21 -7.33 0.33
CA LEU A 102 -5.06 -6.86 1.71
C LEU A 102 -5.35 -5.35 1.84
N TYR A 103 -4.73 -4.66 2.80
CA TYR A 103 -5.12 -3.29 3.19
C TYR A 103 -4.48 -2.18 2.37
N LYS A 104 -3.36 -2.44 1.69
CA LYS A 104 -2.57 -1.41 0.99
C LYS A 104 -2.58 -1.61 -0.52
N HIS A 105 -2.68 -0.48 -1.23
CA HIS A 105 -2.63 -0.37 -2.69
C HIS A 105 -1.34 0.37 -3.02
N VAL A 106 -0.35 -0.37 -3.53
CA VAL A 106 0.95 0.15 -3.95
C VAL A 106 1.32 -0.59 -5.25
N PRO A 107 0.94 -0.04 -6.42
CA PRO A 107 1.08 -0.68 -7.73
C PRO A 107 2.52 -0.56 -8.28
N PHE A 108 3.49 -0.94 -7.45
CA PHE A 108 4.92 -0.89 -7.72
C PHE A 108 5.55 -2.25 -7.43
N TYR A 109 6.35 -2.76 -8.36
CA TYR A 109 7.17 -3.95 -8.14
C TYR A 109 8.58 -3.77 -8.69
N ILE A 110 9.50 -4.57 -8.16
CA ILE A 110 10.90 -4.63 -8.56
C ILE A 110 11.13 -5.99 -9.19
N THR A 111 11.73 -6.02 -10.37
CA THR A 111 12.30 -7.22 -10.97
C THR A 111 13.79 -7.21 -10.71
N LEU A 112 14.29 -8.26 -10.08
CA LEU A 112 15.71 -8.59 -10.05
C LEU A 112 15.96 -9.66 -11.11
N ARG A 113 16.94 -9.44 -11.97
CA ARG A 113 17.40 -10.41 -12.95
C ARG A 113 18.92 -10.50 -12.89
N ASN A 114 19.45 -11.68 -12.54
CA ASN A 114 20.88 -11.85 -12.27
C ASN A 114 21.33 -10.75 -11.28
N ASP A 115 22.32 -9.93 -11.66
CA ASP A 115 22.82 -8.80 -10.85
C ASP A 115 22.25 -7.44 -11.28
N SER A 116 21.13 -7.42 -12.02
CA SER A 116 20.48 -6.21 -12.53
C SER A 116 19.02 -6.10 -12.10
N ALA A 117 18.62 -4.95 -11.57
CA ALA A 117 17.27 -4.67 -11.10
C ALA A 117 16.63 -3.51 -11.85
N PHE A 118 15.31 -3.59 -12.01
CA PHE A 118 14.47 -2.45 -12.39
C PHE A 118 13.14 -2.50 -11.65
N GLY A 119 12.44 -1.38 -11.62
CA GLY A 119 11.10 -1.25 -11.07
C GLY A 119 10.09 -0.82 -12.12
N LEU A 120 8.85 -1.25 -11.94
CA LEU A 120 7.70 -0.73 -12.65
C LEU A 120 6.68 -0.22 -11.64
N PHE A 121 6.38 1.07 -11.73
CA PHE A 121 5.32 1.72 -10.96
C PHE A 121 4.22 2.15 -11.91
N TYR A 122 3.01 1.62 -11.74
CA TYR A 122 1.83 2.01 -12.50
C TYR A 122 1.08 3.09 -11.73
N ASP A 123 1.04 4.31 -12.25
CA ASP A 123 0.49 5.46 -11.53
C ASP A 123 -1.04 5.51 -11.66
N THR A 124 -1.69 4.69 -10.85
CA THR A 124 -3.15 4.58 -10.84
C THR A 124 -3.68 4.42 -9.42
N SER A 125 -4.84 5.02 -9.15
CA SER A 125 -5.63 4.75 -7.95
C SER A 125 -6.75 3.74 -8.18
N TYR A 126 -6.93 3.25 -9.41
CA TYR A 126 -7.98 2.29 -9.74
C TYR A 126 -7.64 0.89 -9.22
N ASP A 127 -8.69 0.08 -9.05
CA ASP A 127 -8.52 -1.36 -8.85
C ASP A 127 -7.78 -1.94 -10.06
N CYS A 128 -6.65 -2.61 -9.80
CA CYS A 128 -5.84 -3.24 -10.84
C CYS A 128 -5.41 -4.66 -10.47
N THR A 129 -4.85 -5.38 -11.43
CA THR A 129 -4.41 -6.76 -11.29
C THR A 129 -3.02 -6.93 -11.88
N PHE A 130 -2.14 -7.62 -11.15
CA PHE A 130 -0.83 -8.04 -11.61
C PHE A 130 -0.83 -9.55 -11.72
N ASP A 131 -0.56 -10.08 -12.91
CA ASP A 131 -0.23 -11.48 -13.11
C ASP A 131 1.29 -11.63 -13.22
N MET A 132 1.87 -12.34 -12.26
CA MET A 132 3.31 -12.52 -12.17
C MET A 132 3.75 -13.85 -12.83
N GLY A 133 3.10 -14.22 -13.93
CA GLY A 133 3.46 -15.36 -14.77
C GLY A 133 2.69 -16.64 -14.48
N CYS A 134 1.59 -16.61 -13.73
CA CYS A 134 0.74 -17.79 -13.54
C CYS A 134 -0.17 -18.09 -14.73
N GLU A 135 -0.46 -17.10 -15.58
CA GLU A 135 -1.21 -17.34 -16.80
C GLU A 135 -0.31 -17.82 -17.94
N ILE A 136 -0.69 -18.91 -18.59
CA ILE A 136 -0.02 -19.46 -19.76
C ILE A 136 -0.96 -19.32 -20.96
N ASN A 137 -0.45 -18.77 -22.06
CA ASN A 137 -1.20 -18.63 -23.29
C ASN A 137 -0.38 -19.14 -24.49
N ASN A 138 -0.94 -20.05 -25.27
CA ASN A 138 -0.24 -20.65 -26.41
C ASN A 138 0.12 -19.64 -27.51
N TYR A 139 -0.65 -18.56 -27.65
CA TYR A 139 -0.44 -17.53 -28.68
C TYR A 139 0.48 -16.40 -28.24
N PHE A 140 0.56 -16.14 -26.92
CA PHE A 140 1.34 -15.01 -26.38
C PHE A 140 2.59 -15.45 -25.61
N GLY A 141 2.76 -16.76 -25.40
CA GLY A 141 3.88 -17.34 -24.66
C GLY A 141 3.82 -17.06 -23.16
N ASN A 142 4.99 -17.09 -22.52
CA ASN A 142 5.18 -16.72 -21.13
C ASN A 142 5.13 -15.20 -20.97
N MET A 143 4.30 -14.71 -20.06
CA MET A 143 4.04 -13.28 -19.91
C MET A 143 3.90 -12.86 -18.46
N LEU A 144 4.13 -11.58 -18.19
CA LEU A 144 3.67 -10.87 -17.02
C LEU A 144 2.69 -9.81 -17.51
N TYR A 145 1.64 -9.50 -16.75
CA TYR A 145 0.77 -8.39 -17.13
C TYR A 145 0.23 -7.59 -15.96
N PHE A 146 -0.01 -6.31 -16.25
CA PHE A 146 -0.81 -5.39 -15.46
C PHE A 146 -2.13 -5.13 -16.19
N GLU A 147 -3.24 -5.11 -15.46
CA GLU A 147 -4.55 -4.78 -16.00
C GLU A 147 -5.33 -3.88 -15.05
N THR A 148 -5.97 -2.83 -15.59
CA THR A 148 -6.73 -1.85 -14.82
C THR A 148 -7.97 -1.39 -15.58
N LYS A 149 -8.95 -0.86 -14.85
CA LYS A 149 -10.09 -0.10 -15.40
C LYS A 149 -9.84 1.41 -15.44
N ASP A 150 -8.65 1.84 -15.06
CA ASP A 150 -8.20 3.22 -15.30
C ASP A 150 -8.31 3.51 -16.81
N PRO A 151 -8.96 4.61 -17.24
CA PRO A 151 -9.01 4.98 -18.65
C PRO A 151 -7.64 5.42 -19.21
N ASP A 152 -6.65 5.63 -18.36
CA ASP A 152 -5.29 5.98 -18.76
C ASP A 152 -4.29 4.89 -18.31
N LEU A 153 -3.27 4.66 -19.13
CA LEU A 153 -2.13 3.82 -18.78
C LEU A 153 -0.89 4.70 -18.61
N ASP A 154 -0.63 5.11 -17.37
CA ASP A 154 0.57 5.82 -16.96
C ASP A 154 1.46 4.90 -16.09
N TYR A 155 2.73 4.76 -16.46
CA TYR A 155 3.67 3.96 -15.70
C TYR A 155 5.11 4.43 -15.89
N TYR A 156 5.92 4.18 -14.85
CA TYR A 156 7.31 4.57 -14.76
C TYR A 156 8.20 3.33 -14.78
N PHE A 157 9.13 3.28 -15.74
CA PHE A 157 10.26 2.36 -15.71
C PHE A 157 11.41 2.96 -14.90
N ILE A 158 11.85 2.25 -13.86
CA ILE A 158 12.85 2.74 -12.90
C ILE A 158 14.08 1.83 -12.94
N ASN A 159 15.16 2.30 -13.55
CA ASN A 159 16.41 1.52 -13.65
C ASN A 159 17.19 1.49 -12.31
N GLY A 160 17.74 0.32 -11.96
CA GLY A 160 18.42 0.04 -10.70
C GLY A 160 19.95 0.09 -10.72
N PRO A 161 20.71 -0.42 -11.70
CA PRO A 161 21.00 -1.86 -11.69
C PRO A 161 20.94 -2.64 -10.34
N LEU A 162 20.97 -2.02 -9.14
CA LEU A 162 20.75 -2.66 -7.84
C LEU A 162 19.37 -2.29 -7.28
N ILE A 163 18.82 -3.14 -6.42
CA ILE A 163 17.48 -2.97 -5.83
C ILE A 163 17.39 -1.65 -5.04
N GLU A 164 18.43 -1.31 -4.27
CA GLU A 164 18.48 -0.10 -3.45
C GLU A 164 18.35 1.19 -4.27
N HIS A 165 18.93 1.22 -5.47
CA HIS A 165 18.79 2.37 -6.37
C HIS A 165 17.39 2.43 -6.98
N VAL A 166 16.74 1.29 -7.28
CA VAL A 166 15.33 1.30 -7.71
C VAL A 166 14.46 1.95 -6.63
N VAL A 167 14.68 1.58 -5.36
CA VAL A 167 13.95 2.15 -4.22
C VAL A 167 14.28 3.64 -4.04
N GLU A 168 15.55 4.04 -4.16
CA GLU A 168 15.97 5.44 -4.09
C GLU A 168 15.28 6.29 -5.17
N GLN A 169 15.26 5.82 -6.42
CA GLN A 169 14.61 6.55 -7.51
C GLN A 169 13.08 6.58 -7.36
N TYR A 170 12.48 5.47 -6.93
CA TYR A 170 11.04 5.42 -6.64
C TYR A 170 10.65 6.41 -5.54
N THR A 171 11.44 6.53 -4.48
CA THR A 171 11.19 7.50 -3.39
C THR A 171 11.54 8.94 -3.76
N LYS A 172 12.45 9.18 -4.72
CA LYS A 172 12.60 10.52 -5.33
C LYS A 172 11.35 10.94 -6.09
N LEU A 173 10.70 10.01 -6.79
CA LEU A 173 9.46 10.27 -7.52
C LEU A 173 8.26 10.45 -6.58
N THR A 174 8.12 9.58 -5.58
CA THR A 174 6.92 9.50 -4.73
C THR A 174 7.03 10.19 -3.38
N GLY A 175 8.22 10.68 -3.03
CA GLY A 175 8.52 11.32 -1.76
C GLY A 175 9.26 10.39 -0.78
N HIS A 176 10.25 10.95 -0.10
CA HIS A 176 10.96 10.24 0.96
C HIS A 176 10.13 10.23 2.25
N CYS A 177 10.20 9.13 2.99
CA CYS A 177 9.61 9.05 4.31
C CYS A 177 10.37 10.01 5.26
N PRO A 178 9.71 10.99 5.90
CA PRO A 178 10.38 11.85 6.86
C PRO A 178 10.81 11.04 8.08
N LEU A 179 11.90 11.48 8.73
CA LEU A 179 12.33 10.85 9.97
C LEU A 179 11.23 11.00 11.04
N ALA A 180 10.73 9.87 11.53
CA ALA A 180 9.71 9.86 12.57
C ALA A 180 10.28 10.42 13.90
N PRO A 181 9.44 11.03 14.75
CA PRO A 181 9.88 11.47 16.08
C PRO A 181 10.49 10.30 16.88
N LYS A 182 11.64 10.52 17.53
CA LYS A 182 12.40 9.45 18.23
C LYS A 182 11.54 8.53 19.13
N TRP A 183 10.52 9.06 19.78
CA TRP A 183 9.66 8.29 20.68
C TRP A 183 8.86 7.17 19.98
N THR A 184 8.65 7.24 18.65
CA THR A 184 7.93 6.19 17.90
C THR A 184 8.74 4.91 17.74
N LEU A 185 10.05 4.94 18.00
CA LEU A 185 10.93 3.77 17.93
C LEU A 185 10.93 2.94 19.23
N GLY A 186 10.32 3.46 20.30
CA GLY A 186 10.15 2.73 21.56
C GLY A 186 8.93 1.80 21.54
N TYR A 187 8.72 1.07 22.64
CA TYR A 187 7.52 0.25 22.78
C TYR A 187 6.26 1.12 22.86
N LEU A 188 5.28 0.79 22.01
CA LEU A 188 3.99 1.45 21.94
C LEU A 188 2.89 0.50 22.43
N GLY A 189 2.26 0.82 23.56
CA GLY A 189 1.17 0.03 24.11
C GLY A 189 -0.13 0.20 23.31
N SER A 190 -0.91 -0.87 23.18
CA SER A 190 -2.25 -0.83 22.60
C SER A 190 -3.06 -2.04 23.07
N ALA A 191 -4.31 -1.84 23.49
CA ALA A 191 -5.30 -2.92 23.56
C ALA A 191 -6.73 -2.37 23.69
N MET A 192 -7.68 -2.96 22.96
CA MET A 192 -9.09 -2.60 23.07
C MET A 192 -9.63 -2.77 24.50
N LYS A 193 -9.12 -3.77 25.24
CA LYS A 193 -9.53 -4.06 26.63
C LYS A 193 -9.45 -2.85 27.55
N TYR A 194 -8.47 -1.95 27.35
CA TYR A 194 -8.35 -0.74 28.17
C TYR A 194 -9.47 0.24 27.87
N THR A 195 -9.74 0.50 26.59
CA THR A 195 -10.71 1.51 26.15
C THR A 195 -12.16 1.03 26.18
N ASP A 196 -12.40 -0.28 26.05
CA ASP A 196 -13.73 -0.89 26.10
C ASP A 196 -14.21 -1.17 27.53
N SER A 197 -13.33 -1.00 28.54
CA SER A 197 -13.71 -1.15 29.94
C SER A 197 -14.72 -0.08 30.36
N LEU A 198 -15.71 -0.47 31.18
CA LEU A 198 -16.62 0.49 31.83
C LEU A 198 -15.87 1.50 32.71
N ASN A 199 -14.65 1.18 33.15
CA ASN A 199 -13.77 2.06 33.92
C ASN A 199 -12.45 2.32 33.18
N ALA A 200 -12.56 2.69 31.90
CA ALA A 200 -11.41 2.87 31.00
C ALA A 200 -10.33 3.79 31.57
N GLN A 201 -10.69 4.90 32.22
CA GLN A 201 -9.70 5.81 32.81
C GLN A 201 -8.81 5.13 33.87
N ASN A 202 -9.39 4.29 34.72
CA ASN A 202 -8.61 3.56 35.73
C ASN A 202 -7.77 2.45 35.09
N MET A 203 -8.27 1.82 34.02
CA MET A 203 -7.49 0.84 33.27
C MET A 203 -6.29 1.46 32.57
N LEU A 204 -6.44 2.63 31.96
CA LEU A 204 -5.34 3.40 31.36
C LEU A 204 -4.30 3.81 32.42
N GLN A 205 -4.73 4.28 33.59
CA GLN A 205 -3.82 4.58 34.69
C GLN A 205 -3.10 3.33 35.22
N LYS A 206 -3.80 2.20 35.29
CA LYS A 206 -3.20 0.92 35.68
C LYS A 206 -2.11 0.47 34.70
N PHE A 207 -2.30 0.71 33.40
CA PHE A 207 -1.26 0.45 32.39
C PHE A 207 0.02 1.26 32.70
N ILE A 208 -0.11 2.57 32.92
CA ILE A 208 1.03 3.45 33.29
C ILE A 208 1.74 2.89 34.53
N ASN A 209 0.98 2.62 35.60
CA ASN A 209 1.54 2.12 36.85
C ASN A 209 2.23 0.76 36.70
N ASN A 210 1.69 -0.12 35.85
CA ASN A 210 2.32 -1.41 35.57
C ASN A 210 3.63 -1.24 34.82
N CYS A 211 3.71 -0.37 33.81
CA CYS A 211 4.97 -0.09 33.12
C CYS A 211 6.03 0.40 34.10
N LEU A 212 5.68 1.34 34.99
CA LEU A 212 6.60 1.84 36.03
C LEU A 212 7.00 0.73 37.02
N LYS A 213 6.04 -0.05 37.51
CA LYS A 213 6.26 -1.12 38.49
C LYS A 213 7.17 -2.22 37.95
N TYR A 214 6.99 -2.60 36.68
CA TYR A 214 7.70 -3.70 36.04
C TYR A 214 8.90 -3.26 35.20
N ASN A 215 9.28 -1.97 35.29
CA ASN A 215 10.38 -1.39 34.53
C ASN A 215 10.28 -1.64 33.01
N ILE A 216 9.07 -1.50 32.47
CA ILE A 216 8.80 -1.61 31.03
C ILE A 216 8.86 -0.21 30.44
N GLU A 217 9.93 0.05 29.69
CA GLU A 217 10.11 1.29 28.93
C GLU A 217 9.07 1.38 27.81
N CYS A 218 8.13 2.31 27.97
CA CYS A 218 7.04 2.54 27.03
C CYS A 218 7.02 4.02 26.67
N THR A 219 7.00 4.33 25.38
CA THR A 219 7.11 5.70 24.88
C THR A 219 5.79 6.24 24.35
N GLY A 220 4.78 5.39 24.16
CA GLY A 220 3.46 5.82 23.74
C GLY A 220 2.38 4.77 23.92
N PHE A 221 1.12 5.23 23.85
CA PHE A 221 -0.06 4.40 24.00
C PHE A 221 -1.11 4.75 22.94
N HIS A 222 -1.50 3.76 22.13
CA HIS A 222 -2.59 3.86 21.17
C HIS A 222 -3.93 3.59 21.84
N LEU A 223 -4.79 4.60 21.86
CA LEU A 223 -6.20 4.47 22.21
C LEU A 223 -6.92 3.79 21.04
N SER A 224 -7.28 2.51 21.23
CA SER A 224 -8.21 1.82 20.33
C SER A 224 -9.58 2.51 20.33
N SER A 225 -10.42 2.22 19.33
CA SER A 225 -11.69 2.92 19.07
C SER A 225 -12.73 2.93 20.20
N GLY A 226 -12.50 2.23 21.32
CA GLY A 226 -13.38 2.25 22.50
C GLY A 226 -13.43 3.60 23.22
N TYR A 227 -12.38 4.44 23.11
CA TYR A 227 -12.35 5.75 23.78
C TYR A 227 -13.47 6.68 23.26
N SER A 228 -13.96 6.41 22.05
CA SER A 228 -14.96 7.21 21.36
C SER A 228 -16.34 6.55 21.31
N MET A 229 -16.60 5.57 22.16
CA MET A 229 -17.88 4.87 22.18
C MET A 229 -18.92 5.68 22.98
N ASN A 230 -20.08 5.93 22.39
CA ASN A 230 -21.22 6.47 23.12
C ASN A 230 -21.87 5.33 23.89
N ILE A 231 -21.90 5.47 25.20
CA ILE A 231 -22.47 4.50 26.13
C ILE A 231 -23.99 4.29 25.98
N ASN A 232 -24.72 5.28 25.46
CA ASN A 232 -26.18 5.22 25.37
C ASN A 232 -26.64 4.30 24.23
N ASP A 233 -25.85 4.18 23.16
CA ASP A 233 -26.20 3.40 21.97
C ASP A 233 -25.11 2.42 21.51
N GLY A 234 -23.95 2.39 22.19
CA GLY A 234 -22.81 1.54 21.87
C GLY A 234 -22.08 1.93 20.57
N LYS A 235 -22.43 3.05 19.94
CA LYS A 235 -21.86 3.47 18.66
C LYS A 235 -20.56 4.24 18.87
N ARG A 236 -19.70 4.29 17.86
CA ARG A 236 -18.42 5.01 17.93
C ARG A 236 -18.51 6.34 17.19
N TYR A 237 -18.33 7.43 17.92
CA TYR A 237 -18.41 8.80 17.41
C TYR A 237 -17.01 9.43 17.39
N VAL A 238 -16.44 9.53 16.20
CA VAL A 238 -15.10 10.09 15.98
C VAL A 238 -14.98 11.50 16.59
N PHE A 239 -13.82 11.83 17.15
CA PHE A 239 -13.57 13.11 17.85
C PHE A 239 -14.35 13.35 19.16
N ILE A 240 -15.15 12.39 19.63
CA ILE A 240 -15.89 12.52 20.89
C ILE A 240 -15.36 11.50 21.89
N TRP A 241 -15.05 11.94 23.11
CA TRP A 241 -14.70 11.06 24.22
C TRP A 241 -15.93 10.47 24.89
N ASP A 242 -15.87 9.20 25.27
CA ASP A 242 -16.79 8.63 26.26
C ASP A 242 -16.49 9.20 27.64
N LYS A 243 -17.14 10.33 27.99
CA LYS A 243 -16.96 10.96 29.30
C LYS A 243 -17.51 10.13 30.47
N LYS A 244 -18.27 9.05 30.26
CA LYS A 244 -18.66 8.17 31.37
C LYS A 244 -17.52 7.21 31.73
N ARG A 245 -16.86 6.62 30.72
CA ARG A 245 -15.73 5.68 30.92
C ARG A 245 -14.39 6.39 31.12
N VAL A 246 -14.25 7.57 30.51
CA VAL A 246 -13.10 8.46 30.65
C VAL A 246 -13.57 9.84 31.12
N PRO A 247 -13.90 10.00 32.42
CA PRO A 247 -14.44 11.26 32.96
C PRO A 247 -13.56 12.49 32.76
N SER A 248 -12.24 12.31 32.74
CA SER A 248 -11.28 13.38 32.56
C SER A 248 -10.17 12.96 31.59
N PRO A 249 -10.43 13.03 30.26
CA PRO A 249 -9.43 12.72 29.25
C PRO A 249 -8.16 13.55 29.38
N VAL A 250 -8.31 14.82 29.77
CA VAL A 250 -7.20 15.75 30.05
C VAL A 250 -6.31 15.22 31.18
N THR A 251 -6.90 14.77 32.28
CA THR A 251 -6.13 14.29 33.44
C THR A 251 -5.37 13.02 33.12
N VAL A 252 -6.02 12.03 32.48
CA VAL A 252 -5.34 10.78 32.14
C VAL A 252 -4.24 11.00 31.09
N THR A 253 -4.45 11.87 30.11
CA THR A 253 -3.43 12.25 29.12
C THR A 253 -2.25 12.94 29.79
N LYS A 254 -2.50 13.84 30.76
CA LYS A 254 -1.44 14.47 31.56
C LYS A 254 -0.61 13.43 32.31
N LYS A 255 -1.24 12.40 32.89
CA LYS A 255 -0.53 11.29 33.57
C LYS A 255 0.36 10.49 32.61
N PHE A 256 -0.12 10.19 31.39
CA PHE A 256 0.72 9.56 30.36
C PHE A 256 1.95 10.42 30.05
N HIS A 257 1.75 11.73 29.78
CA HIS A 257 2.86 12.64 29.48
C HIS A 257 3.85 12.77 30.64
N GLN A 258 3.38 12.79 31.89
CA GLN A 258 4.24 12.81 33.08
C GLN A 258 5.06 11.54 33.23
N ALA A 259 4.55 10.40 32.74
CA ALA A 259 5.27 9.13 32.69
C ALA A 259 6.14 8.97 31.42
N GLY A 260 6.35 10.04 30.64
CA GLY A 260 7.16 10.01 29.42
C GLY A 260 6.47 9.40 28.19
N MET A 261 5.18 9.09 28.27
CA MET A 261 4.42 8.40 27.22
C MET A 261 3.58 9.39 26.40
N LYS A 262 3.62 9.29 25.06
CA LYS A 262 2.67 9.96 24.16
C LYS A 262 1.34 9.21 24.07
N VAL A 263 0.25 9.91 23.77
CA VAL A 263 -1.07 9.30 23.57
C VAL A 263 -1.48 9.47 22.11
N LEU A 264 -1.87 8.37 21.47
CA LEU A 264 -2.30 8.37 20.07
C LEU A 264 -3.77 7.95 19.98
N ALA A 265 -4.61 8.79 19.38
CA ALA A 265 -6.04 8.51 19.24
C ALA A 265 -6.33 7.81 17.90
N ASN A 266 -7.06 6.69 17.93
CA ASN A 266 -7.61 6.10 16.70
C ASN A 266 -8.74 6.97 16.14
N ILE A 267 -8.66 7.35 14.87
CA ILE A 267 -9.69 8.12 14.17
C ILE A 267 -10.13 7.31 12.95
N LYS A 268 -11.44 7.22 12.70
CA LYS A 268 -12.00 6.53 11.53
C LYS A 268 -12.43 7.56 10.47
N PRO A 269 -12.28 7.28 9.17
CA PRO A 269 -12.66 8.20 8.09
C PRO A 269 -14.17 8.13 7.77
N ALA A 270 -15.01 7.90 8.78
CA ALA A 270 -16.45 7.77 8.62
C ALA A 270 -17.19 8.39 9.81
N MET A 271 -18.27 9.11 9.51
CA MET A 271 -19.15 9.71 10.50
C MET A 271 -20.54 9.07 10.43
N LEU A 272 -21.05 8.63 11.57
CA LEU A 272 -22.40 8.07 11.65
C LEU A 272 -23.45 9.17 11.47
N THR A 273 -24.59 8.86 10.85
CA THR A 273 -25.72 9.80 10.69
C THR A 273 -26.32 10.27 12.02
N THR A 274 -26.05 9.54 13.09
CA THR A 274 -26.46 9.83 14.48
C THR A 274 -25.42 10.62 15.25
N HIS A 275 -24.28 10.97 14.62
CA HIS A 275 -23.26 11.81 15.23
C HIS A 275 -23.80 13.22 15.49
N PRO A 276 -23.54 13.85 16.65
CA PRO A 276 -24.12 15.14 17.01
C PRO A 276 -23.72 16.27 16.04
N TYR A 277 -22.54 16.17 15.43
CA TYR A 277 -22.05 17.13 14.44
C TYR A 277 -22.37 16.74 12.98
N PHE A 278 -23.16 15.69 12.73
CA PHE A 278 -23.41 15.20 11.37
C PHE A 278 -24.01 16.27 10.45
N ASN A 279 -25.06 16.97 10.91
CA ASN A 279 -25.74 17.99 10.11
C ASN A 279 -24.85 19.18 9.79
N GLU A 280 -24.00 19.58 10.74
CA GLU A 280 -23.02 20.67 10.56
C GLU A 280 -21.92 20.27 9.57
N CYS A 281 -21.29 19.09 9.74
CA CYS A 281 -20.30 18.59 8.79
C CYS A 281 -20.89 18.42 7.39
N ARG A 282 -22.17 18.01 7.29
CA ARG A 282 -22.90 17.93 6.03
C ARG A 282 -23.11 19.30 5.39
N SER A 283 -23.54 20.31 6.15
CA SER A 283 -23.75 21.66 5.61
C SER A 283 -22.46 22.32 5.15
N LEU A 284 -21.33 21.93 5.74
CA LEU A 284 -19.99 22.38 5.35
C LEU A 284 -19.37 21.55 4.21
N LEU A 285 -20.11 20.59 3.62
CA LEU A 285 -19.63 19.72 2.54
C LEU A 285 -18.38 18.89 2.89
N PHE A 286 -18.20 18.55 4.18
CA PHE A 286 -17.08 17.69 4.62
C PHE A 286 -17.34 16.19 4.43
N LEU A 287 -18.55 15.80 4.03
CA LEU A 287 -18.96 14.40 3.91
C LEU A 287 -19.18 14.02 2.46
N ILE A 288 -18.58 12.92 2.03
CA ILE A 288 -19.00 12.21 0.81
C ILE A 288 -20.29 11.47 1.16
N ILE A 289 -21.42 11.95 0.64
CA ILE A 289 -22.70 11.28 0.80
C ILE A 289 -22.83 10.33 -0.38
N GLY A 290 -22.62 9.03 -0.13
CA GLY A 290 -22.91 8.02 -1.14
C GLY A 290 -24.37 8.11 -1.55
N ILE A 291 -24.64 8.14 -2.86
CA ILE A 291 -25.95 7.80 -3.38
C ILE A 291 -26.02 6.28 -3.24
N SER A 292 -26.77 5.80 -2.24
CA SER A 292 -27.07 4.37 -2.08
C SER A 292 -27.91 3.86 -3.24
#